data_AF-A0A1K0GYL5-F1
#
_entry.id   AF-A0A1K0GYL5-F1
#
_cell.length_a   1.000
_cell.length_b   1.000
_cell.length_c   1.000
_cell.angle_alpha   90.00
_cell.angle_beta   90.00
_cell.angle_gamma   90.00
#
_symmetry.space_group_name_H-M   'P 1'
#
loop_
_entity.id
_entity.type
_entity.pdbx_description
1 polymer ?
#
loop_
_entity_poly.entity_id
_entity_poly.type
_entity_poly.pdbx_seq_one_letter_code
_entity_poly.pdbx_strand_id
1 'polypeptide(L)'
;MAEAAPSSATLVSAPFHHVATAHSSDLTVFLSANSVQLVDGQTDGSYKTYAIPTTVFVPQPTLPDQSDAARYADQPHISFARLASFSHSDRFLALTGDDKVLRVWKLERAADKSITGFEFAKEIVIKLLPKRAAILHWLPRSDATPEGSEELIVVDRFGDVRSFLVNENDVRTLPFASKDGAQADEQDQMDSPDDASMQILLGHVSMITSLAFVPGAKPTAPPKYIITGDRDEHIRVSWWRSKRLAYVIDRYLQGSESFVGALAVISDADGALRLVTSEGGRSLRVWKLPQPSEGSSSSANTSADNACISINDLESALAPYVLARDREERKRESKALLASSKRNKAAKRKQDQRGGDGKEGEQVKVKPLASQYSKDSKPSVVISDLTPFSDAEGKAWLLVVVEGATAFFHVPVSALLAPLSSGEDKVHDISEQVRVTRASVPVLHLALSQRPATVSTSVIATFDTRSEFRPEGPTEKAEVEVGIFTLTASAHFEREAKSARVEALLPATQPKSEAYEETPRALLDPSVVEHLSLYPALTTWPKIEVPSSAEIIATRSSRKARFNHPLDTSLIGVAEVNETKPSNASSNPEGDDEQRQKLVKTMQGGKRERGRERNREAIRLAQQQASAQEQAQ
;
A
#
# COMPACT_ATOMS: atom_id res chain seq x y z
N MET A 1 -39.40 -17.14 15.69
CA MET A 1 -38.05 -17.32 15.15
C MET A 1 -38.18 -18.14 13.88
N ALA A 2 -37.99 -17.53 12.71
CA ALA A 2 -37.92 -18.26 11.46
C ALA A 2 -36.43 -18.39 11.15
N GLU A 3 -35.92 -19.63 11.14
CA GLU A 3 -34.59 -19.93 10.60
C GLU A 3 -34.51 -19.37 9.18
N ALA A 4 -33.57 -18.46 8.96
CA ALA A 4 -33.21 -18.08 7.60
C ALA A 4 -32.63 -19.32 6.94
N ALA A 5 -33.34 -19.84 5.92
CA ALA A 5 -32.83 -20.91 5.08
C ALA A 5 -31.40 -20.58 4.62
N PRO A 6 -30.46 -21.55 4.65
CA PRO A 6 -29.09 -21.31 4.20
C PRO A 6 -29.15 -20.87 2.74
N SER A 7 -28.63 -19.68 2.47
CA SER A 7 -28.37 -19.23 1.10
C SER A 7 -27.53 -20.33 0.44
N SER A 8 -28.04 -20.91 -0.65
CA SER A 8 -27.37 -21.96 -1.43
C SER A 8 -26.19 -21.42 -2.24
N ALA A 9 -25.57 -20.32 -1.81
CA ALA A 9 -24.45 -19.72 -2.49
C ALA A 9 -23.20 -20.56 -2.24
N THR A 10 -22.60 -21.07 -3.32
CA THR A 10 -21.29 -21.71 -3.29
C THR A 10 -20.28 -20.70 -2.74
N LEU A 11 -19.83 -20.88 -1.51
CA LEU A 11 -18.81 -20.03 -0.90
C LEU A 11 -17.48 -20.20 -1.64
N VAL A 12 -16.67 -19.14 -1.66
CA VAL A 12 -15.39 -19.07 -2.39
C VAL A 12 -14.26 -18.60 -1.49
N SER A 13 -13.03 -19.00 -1.83
CA SER A 13 -11.83 -18.54 -1.14
C SER A 13 -11.52 -17.08 -1.51
N ALA A 14 -11.08 -16.29 -0.54
CA ALA A 14 -10.44 -15.01 -0.83
C ALA A 14 -8.97 -15.24 -1.18
N PRO A 15 -8.43 -14.59 -2.23
CA PRO A 15 -7.02 -14.72 -2.58
C PRO A 15 -6.12 -14.21 -1.45
N PHE A 16 -4.88 -14.69 -1.42
CA PHE A 16 -3.84 -14.03 -0.64
C PHE A 16 -3.42 -12.78 -1.40
N HIS A 17 -3.58 -11.60 -0.80
CA HIS A 17 -3.33 -10.32 -1.48
C HIS A 17 -2.02 -9.67 -1.09
N HIS A 18 -1.33 -10.18 -0.07
CA HIS A 18 -0.03 -9.68 0.35
C HIS A 18 0.82 -10.81 0.92
N VAL A 19 2.12 -10.74 0.69
CA VAL A 19 3.12 -11.67 1.25
C VAL A 19 4.33 -10.88 1.74
N ALA A 20 4.88 -11.26 2.89
CA ALA A 20 6.18 -10.75 3.34
C ALA A 20 7.04 -11.91 3.86
N THR A 21 8.35 -11.82 3.63
CA THR A 21 9.33 -12.80 4.10
C THR A 21 10.21 -12.17 5.16
N ALA A 22 10.57 -12.93 6.18
CA ALA A 22 11.63 -12.58 7.09
C ALA A 22 12.97 -12.41 6.37
N HIS A 23 13.86 -11.62 6.95
CA HIS A 23 15.16 -11.28 6.38
C HIS A 23 16.18 -12.42 6.55
N SER A 24 16.18 -13.08 7.70
CA SER A 24 17.19 -14.10 8.07
C SER A 24 16.58 -15.49 8.30
N SER A 25 15.40 -15.55 8.91
CA SER A 25 14.68 -16.77 9.26
C SER A 25 13.78 -17.26 8.12
N ASP A 26 13.31 -18.51 8.23
CA ASP A 26 12.37 -19.09 7.26
C ASP A 26 10.90 -18.79 7.59
N LEU A 27 10.64 -17.56 8.02
CA LEU A 27 9.28 -17.09 8.29
C LEU A 27 8.72 -16.38 7.07
N THR A 28 7.48 -16.70 6.73
CA THR A 28 6.72 -16.01 5.67
C THR A 28 5.31 -15.76 6.17
N VAL A 29 4.80 -14.54 6.01
CA VAL A 29 3.42 -14.18 6.35
C VAL A 29 2.62 -13.94 5.08
N PHE A 30 1.41 -14.51 5.04
CA PHE A 30 0.44 -14.36 3.96
C PHE A 30 -0.83 -13.71 4.51
N LEU A 31 -1.26 -12.64 3.85
CA LEU A 31 -2.50 -11.95 4.19
C LEU A 31 -3.59 -12.30 3.17
N SER A 32 -4.75 -12.66 3.67
CA SER A 32 -6.01 -12.71 2.93
C SER A 32 -7.03 -11.83 3.63
N ALA A 33 -8.16 -11.56 2.99
CA ALA A 33 -9.22 -10.70 3.55
C ALA A 33 -9.79 -11.22 4.88
N ASN A 34 -9.64 -12.51 5.18
CA ASN A 34 -10.20 -13.15 6.37
C ASN A 34 -9.23 -14.09 7.11
N SER A 35 -7.93 -14.01 6.84
CA SER A 35 -6.92 -14.83 7.51
C SER A 35 -5.54 -14.20 7.37
N VAL A 36 -4.76 -14.27 8.45
CA VAL A 36 -3.31 -14.05 8.44
C VAL A 36 -2.66 -15.39 8.74
N GLN A 37 -1.81 -15.88 7.83
CA GLN A 37 -1.07 -17.14 8.02
C GLN A 37 0.41 -16.86 8.09
N LEU A 38 1.04 -17.26 9.19
CA LEU A 38 2.49 -17.27 9.38
C LEU A 38 2.99 -18.68 9.15
N VAL A 39 3.83 -18.88 8.14
CA VAL A 39 4.45 -20.16 7.79
C VAL A 39 5.90 -20.14 8.22
N ASP A 40 6.30 -21.15 8.99
CA ASP A 40 7.63 -21.31 9.59
C ASP A 40 8.34 -22.55 9.04
N GLY A 41 9.40 -22.33 8.27
CA GLY A 41 10.28 -23.38 7.77
C GLY A 41 11.16 -23.95 8.88
N GLN A 42 11.02 -25.25 9.12
CA GLN A 42 11.80 -26.00 10.10
C GLN A 42 13.13 -26.46 9.52
N THR A 43 14.08 -26.75 10.41
CA THR A 43 15.43 -27.24 10.04
C THR A 43 15.43 -28.59 9.30
N ASP A 44 14.34 -29.36 9.41
CA ASP A 44 14.16 -30.66 8.74
C ASP A 44 13.51 -30.53 7.35
N GLY A 45 13.27 -29.30 6.88
CA GLY A 45 12.61 -29.02 5.60
C GLY A 45 11.09 -29.10 5.64
N SER A 46 10.49 -29.40 6.80
CA SER A 46 9.05 -29.28 7.01
C SER A 46 8.63 -27.83 7.26
N TYR A 47 7.34 -27.56 7.16
CA TYR A 47 6.77 -26.24 7.42
C TYR A 47 5.63 -26.35 8.42
N LYS A 48 5.59 -25.43 9.38
CA LYS A 48 4.51 -25.30 10.35
C LYS A 48 3.77 -23.98 10.13
N THR A 49 2.45 -24.02 10.15
CA THR A 49 1.61 -22.86 9.86
C THR A 49 0.84 -22.44 11.11
N TYR A 50 0.89 -21.15 11.41
CA TYR A 50 0.11 -20.51 12.47
C TYR A 50 -0.87 -19.56 11.80
N ALA A 51 -2.16 -19.68 12.12
CA ALA A 51 -3.17 -18.86 11.51
C ALA A 51 -3.94 -18.06 12.56
N ILE A 52 -4.09 -16.76 12.28
CA ILE A 52 -5.01 -15.89 12.99
C ILE A 52 -6.20 -15.66 12.06
N PRO A 53 -7.40 -16.14 12.40
CA PRO A 53 -8.59 -15.84 11.63
C PRO A 53 -8.88 -14.35 11.80
N THR A 54 -8.83 -13.59 10.72
CA THR A 54 -9.37 -12.24 10.75
C THR A 54 -10.85 -12.42 10.47
N THR A 55 -11.66 -12.56 11.53
CA THR A 55 -13.10 -12.34 11.36
C THR A 55 -13.24 -11.06 10.56
N VAL A 56 -14.15 -11.03 9.57
CA VAL A 56 -14.49 -9.86 8.73
C VAL A 56 -14.89 -8.61 9.56
N PHE A 57 -14.80 -8.73 10.88
CA PHE A 57 -14.98 -7.80 11.95
C PHE A 57 -13.79 -8.00 12.90
N VAL A 58 -12.71 -7.25 12.73
CA VAL A 58 -11.75 -7.07 13.83
C VAL A 58 -12.54 -6.41 14.97
N PRO A 59 -12.57 -6.96 16.19
CA PRO A 59 -13.21 -6.30 17.32
C PRO A 59 -12.55 -4.92 17.49
N GLN A 60 -13.31 -3.87 17.16
CA GLN A 60 -12.89 -2.49 17.39
C GLN A 60 -13.07 -2.15 18.87
N PRO A 61 -12.20 -1.29 19.45
CA PRO A 61 -12.58 -0.53 20.63
C PRO A 61 -13.85 0.28 20.33
N THR A 62 -14.77 0.30 21.27
CA THR A 62 -16.05 1.00 21.13
C THR A 62 -15.86 2.51 21.31
N LEU A 63 -16.03 3.34 20.27
CA LEU A 63 -16.84 4.59 20.20
C LEU A 63 -16.43 5.54 19.02
N PRO A 64 -17.32 6.40 18.47
CA PRO A 64 -17.24 6.91 17.08
C PRO A 64 -16.58 8.29 16.89
N ASP A 65 -15.79 8.44 15.81
CA ASP A 65 -15.69 9.71 15.04
C ASP A 65 -16.57 9.67 13.78
N GLN A 66 -17.20 10.81 13.47
CA GLN A 66 -18.20 11.03 12.41
C GLN A 66 -17.64 11.00 10.97
N SER A 67 -16.36 10.68 10.77
CA SER A 67 -15.78 10.52 9.43
C SER A 67 -15.90 9.10 8.85
N ASP A 68 -16.42 8.14 9.63
CA ASP A 68 -16.55 6.72 9.25
C ASP A 68 -17.98 6.20 9.36
N ALA A 69 -18.93 6.81 8.63
CA ALA A 69 -20.32 6.34 8.54
C ALA A 69 -20.46 4.87 8.07
N ALA A 70 -19.39 4.25 7.55
CA ALA A 70 -19.33 2.84 7.16
C ALA A 70 -18.86 1.88 8.28
N ARG A 71 -18.28 2.37 9.39
CA ARG A 71 -17.80 1.57 10.53
C ARG A 71 -18.90 1.16 11.50
N TYR A 72 -19.94 1.97 11.60
CA TYR A 72 -21.10 1.76 12.50
C TYR A 72 -22.37 1.34 11.75
N ALA A 73 -22.21 0.88 10.51
CA ALA A 73 -23.27 0.19 9.80
C ALA A 73 -23.65 -1.08 10.59
N ASP A 74 -24.94 -1.43 10.66
CA ASP A 74 -25.40 -2.70 11.24
C ASP A 74 -24.72 -3.93 10.58
N GLN A 75 -24.16 -3.72 9.37
CA GLN A 75 -23.18 -4.59 8.73
C GLN A 75 -22.01 -3.73 8.19
N PRO A 76 -20.89 -3.59 8.93
CA PRO A 76 -19.71 -2.85 8.48
C PRO A 76 -19.11 -3.46 7.21
N HIS A 77 -18.44 -2.60 6.46
CA HIS A 77 -17.59 -2.97 5.34
C HIS A 77 -16.51 -3.98 5.79
N ILE A 78 -16.12 -4.87 4.88
CA ILE A 78 -15.03 -5.83 5.12
C ILE A 78 -13.76 -5.01 5.41
N SER A 79 -13.27 -5.09 6.64
CA SER A 79 -11.98 -4.54 7.02
C SER A 79 -11.00 -5.69 7.20
N PHE A 80 -9.83 -5.59 6.59
CA PHE A 80 -8.84 -6.66 6.63
C PHE A 80 -7.42 -6.11 6.62
N ALA A 81 -6.47 -6.94 7.05
CA ALA A 81 -5.05 -6.61 7.06
C ALA A 81 -4.55 -6.37 5.64
N ARG A 82 -3.89 -5.23 5.39
CA ARG A 82 -3.42 -4.81 4.06
C ARG A 82 -1.93 -4.99 3.89
N LEU A 83 -1.17 -4.70 4.93
CA LEU A 83 0.29 -4.66 4.89
C LEU A 83 0.85 -5.50 6.04
N ALA A 84 1.96 -6.16 5.75
CA ALA A 84 2.77 -6.88 6.72
C ALA A 84 4.25 -6.60 6.50
N SER A 85 5.02 -6.48 7.58
CA SER A 85 6.47 -6.32 7.46
C SER A 85 7.19 -6.90 8.68
N PHE A 86 8.21 -7.72 8.43
CA PHE A 86 9.11 -8.24 9.47
C PHE A 86 10.18 -7.21 9.80
N SER A 87 10.57 -7.16 11.07
CA SER A 87 11.76 -6.42 11.48
C SER A 87 13.03 -7.09 10.97
N HIS A 88 14.14 -6.36 10.93
CA HIS A 88 15.40 -6.88 10.38
C HIS A 88 15.97 -8.04 11.21
N SER A 89 15.64 -8.10 12.51
CA SER A 89 15.99 -9.23 13.37
C SER A 89 15.01 -10.40 13.29
N ASP A 90 13.92 -10.27 12.53
CA ASP A 90 12.78 -11.18 12.42
C ASP A 90 12.03 -11.45 13.75
N ARG A 91 12.34 -10.69 14.81
CA ARG A 91 11.70 -10.82 16.12
C ARG A 91 10.37 -10.09 16.19
N PHE A 92 10.11 -9.13 15.30
CA PHE A 92 8.84 -8.40 15.28
C PHE A 92 8.15 -8.55 13.93
N LEU A 93 6.83 -8.71 13.98
CA LEU A 93 5.95 -8.67 12.83
C LEU A 93 4.97 -7.52 13.02
N ALA A 94 4.97 -6.56 12.10
CA ALA A 94 4.00 -5.46 12.08
C ALA A 94 2.89 -5.75 11.06
N LEU A 95 1.63 -5.55 11.45
CA LEU A 95 0.46 -5.61 10.57
C LEU A 95 -0.38 -4.35 10.71
N THR A 96 -1.02 -3.95 9.61
CA THR A 96 -2.02 -2.89 9.60
C THR A 96 -3.02 -3.10 8.47
N GLY A 97 -4.24 -2.58 8.63
CA GLY A 97 -5.33 -2.80 7.69
C GLY A 97 -6.28 -1.62 7.54
N ASP A 98 -7.46 -1.93 7.01
CA ASP A 98 -8.53 -0.94 6.83
C ASP A 98 -9.08 -0.41 8.17
N ASP A 99 -8.80 -1.10 9.27
CA ASP A 99 -9.11 -0.68 10.64
C ASP A 99 -8.28 0.55 11.11
N LYS A 100 -7.22 0.92 10.39
CA LYS A 100 -6.26 1.96 10.77
C LYS A 100 -5.54 1.64 12.10
N VAL A 101 -5.42 0.37 12.45
CA VAL A 101 -4.69 -0.05 13.66
C VAL A 101 -3.34 -0.60 13.24
N LEU A 102 -2.27 -0.11 13.86
CA LEU A 102 -0.95 -0.73 13.82
C LEU A 102 -0.88 -1.77 14.94
N ARG A 103 -0.59 -3.02 14.58
CA ARG A 103 -0.37 -4.12 15.51
C ARG A 103 1.03 -4.65 15.31
N VAL A 104 1.76 -4.87 16.40
CA VAL A 104 3.09 -5.49 16.37
C VAL A 104 3.11 -6.67 17.33
N TRP A 105 3.54 -7.82 16.82
CA TRP A 105 3.77 -9.04 17.61
C TRP A 105 5.25 -9.23 17.80
N LYS A 106 5.62 -9.71 18.99
CA LYS A 106 6.94 -10.30 19.23
C LYS A 106 6.86 -11.78 18.92
N LEU A 107 7.71 -12.24 18.02
CA LEU A 107 7.82 -13.63 17.62
C LEU A 107 8.97 -14.26 18.41
N GLU A 108 8.66 -15.26 19.21
CA GLU A 108 9.64 -16.00 19.99
C GLU A 108 9.65 -17.46 19.54
N ARG A 109 10.83 -18.04 19.35
CA ARG A 109 10.95 -19.47 19.08
C ARG A 109 11.12 -20.22 20.40
N ALA A 110 10.14 -21.05 20.73
CA ALA A 110 10.16 -21.89 21.92
C ALA A 110 11.15 -23.06 21.79
N ALA A 111 11.40 -23.77 22.91
CA ALA A 111 12.34 -24.89 22.96
C ALA A 111 11.93 -26.06 22.04
N ASP A 112 10.64 -26.21 21.77
CA ASP A 112 10.07 -27.18 20.83
C ASP A 112 10.14 -26.72 19.36
N LYS A 113 10.86 -25.61 19.10
CA LYS A 113 10.98 -24.92 17.81
C LYS A 113 9.69 -24.28 17.30
N SER A 114 8.60 -24.27 18.07
CA SER A 114 7.38 -23.56 17.69
C SER A 114 7.54 -22.04 17.83
N ILE A 115 6.74 -21.28 17.09
CA ILE A 115 6.64 -19.83 17.24
C ILE A 115 5.55 -19.53 18.26
N THR A 116 5.90 -18.78 19.29
CA THR A 116 5.01 -18.26 20.32
C THR A 116 4.85 -16.76 20.18
N GLY A 117 3.76 -16.21 20.69
CA GLY A 117 3.46 -14.78 20.69
C GLY A 117 2.60 -14.31 19.50
N PHE A 118 2.45 -15.13 18.45
CA PHE A 118 1.63 -14.81 17.28
C PHE A 118 0.15 -15.19 17.47
N GLU A 119 -0.55 -14.46 18.35
CA GLU A 119 -2.00 -14.60 18.57
C GLU A 119 -2.60 -13.23 18.88
N PHE A 120 -3.92 -13.07 18.69
CA PHE A 120 -4.63 -11.91 19.21
C PHE A 120 -4.52 -11.85 20.74
N ALA A 121 -4.47 -10.62 21.28
CA ALA A 121 -4.20 -10.28 22.67
C ALA A 121 -2.74 -10.50 23.15
N LYS A 122 -1.86 -11.03 22.29
CA LYS A 122 -0.41 -11.12 22.56
C LYS A 122 0.40 -10.04 21.81
N GLU A 123 -0.26 -9.04 21.24
CA GLU A 123 0.41 -7.88 20.64
C GLU A 123 1.18 -7.07 21.69
N ILE A 124 2.41 -6.67 21.35
CA ILE A 124 3.25 -5.79 22.18
C ILE A 124 2.97 -4.30 21.89
N VAL A 125 2.48 -4.00 20.69
CA VAL A 125 2.05 -2.65 20.28
C VAL A 125 0.70 -2.75 19.60
N ILE A 126 -0.27 -1.98 20.08
CA ILE A 126 -1.56 -1.73 19.43
C ILE A 126 -1.76 -0.21 19.42
N LYS A 127 -1.66 0.41 18.25
CA LYS A 127 -1.80 1.86 18.10
C LYS A 127 -2.81 2.22 17.02
N LEU A 128 -3.74 3.11 17.36
CA LEU A 128 -4.66 3.69 16.38
C LEU A 128 -3.95 4.78 15.57
N LEU A 129 -4.00 4.65 14.25
CA LEU A 129 -3.40 5.59 13.31
C LEU A 129 -4.43 6.61 12.81
N PRO A 130 -4.03 7.88 12.57
CA PRO A 130 -4.89 8.93 12.03
C PRO A 130 -5.57 8.56 10.71
N LYS A 131 -4.83 7.84 9.87
CA LYS A 131 -5.22 7.37 8.56
C LYS A 131 -4.65 5.97 8.33
N ARG A 132 -5.23 5.27 7.35
CA ARG A 132 -4.76 3.95 6.94
C ARG A 132 -3.29 4.08 6.48
N ALA A 133 -2.43 3.20 6.98
CA ALA A 133 -1.06 3.11 6.51
C ALA A 133 -1.01 2.67 5.04
N ALA A 134 -0.12 3.29 4.28
CA ALA A 134 0.22 2.92 2.91
C ALA A 134 1.55 2.16 2.83
N ILE A 135 2.48 2.44 3.76
CA ILE A 135 3.81 1.81 3.79
C ILE A 135 4.18 1.47 5.24
N LEU A 136 4.74 0.27 5.44
CA LEU A 136 5.44 -0.15 6.65
C LEU A 136 6.89 -0.45 6.27
N HIS A 137 7.86 0.21 6.91
CA HIS A 137 9.27 0.02 6.62
C HIS A 137 10.08 -0.01 7.91
N TRP A 138 10.63 -1.18 8.25
CA TRP A 138 11.59 -1.28 9.35
C TRP A 138 12.92 -0.69 8.92
N LEU A 139 13.58 0.06 9.80
CA LEU A 139 14.94 0.53 9.57
C LEU A 139 15.96 -0.52 10.02
N PRO A 140 17.09 -0.67 9.33
CA PRO A 140 18.21 -1.44 9.84
C PRO A 140 18.66 -0.88 11.19
N ARG A 141 19.15 -1.77 12.06
CA ARG A 141 19.68 -1.35 13.37
C ARG A 141 20.83 -0.36 13.16
N SER A 142 20.78 0.75 13.89
CA SER A 142 21.80 1.78 13.87
C SER A 142 22.28 2.11 15.28
N ASP A 143 23.40 2.83 15.40
CA ASP A 143 23.93 3.36 16.65
C ASP A 143 22.94 4.33 17.35
N ALA A 144 21.97 4.86 16.60
CA ALA A 144 20.89 5.69 17.13
C ALA A 144 19.71 4.88 17.69
N THR A 145 19.67 3.57 17.44
CA THR A 145 18.59 2.68 17.89
C THR A 145 19.01 2.01 19.21
N PRO A 146 18.28 2.21 20.32
CA PRO A 146 18.59 1.57 21.59
C PRO A 146 18.65 0.04 21.48
N GLU A 147 19.44 -0.58 22.36
CA GLU A 147 19.54 -2.04 22.42
C GLU A 147 18.18 -2.69 22.75
N GLY A 148 17.90 -3.82 22.11
CA GLY A 148 16.61 -4.51 22.22
C GLY A 148 15.47 -3.86 21.43
N SER A 149 15.69 -2.68 20.84
CA SER A 149 14.70 -1.96 20.04
C SER A 149 14.99 -2.02 18.54
N GLU A 150 13.92 -1.90 17.75
CA GLU A 150 13.95 -1.68 16.31
C GLU A 150 12.98 -0.56 15.94
N GLU A 151 13.25 0.17 14.85
CA GLU A 151 12.45 1.32 14.46
C GLU A 151 11.62 1.00 13.22
N LEU A 152 10.30 1.18 13.34
CA LEU A 152 9.33 1.02 12.27
C LEU A 152 8.86 2.38 11.78
N ILE A 153 8.99 2.61 10.48
CA ILE A 153 8.47 3.79 9.80
C ILE A 153 7.11 3.47 9.22
N VAL A 154 6.13 4.30 9.55
CA VAL A 154 4.76 4.19 9.05
C VAL A 154 4.44 5.42 8.25
N VAL A 155 4.05 5.21 6.99
CA VAL A 155 3.57 6.27 6.12
C VAL A 155 2.08 6.07 5.92
N ASP A 156 1.30 7.12 6.13
CA ASP A 156 -0.14 7.07 5.94
C ASP A 156 -0.58 7.44 4.51
N ARG A 157 -1.82 7.11 4.17
CA ARG A 157 -2.41 7.39 2.84
C ARG A 157 -2.57 8.90 2.56
N PHE A 158 -2.41 9.76 3.56
CA PHE A 158 -2.47 11.22 3.41
C PHE A 158 -1.09 11.82 3.17
N GLY A 159 -0.02 11.03 3.30
CA GLY A 159 1.35 11.43 3.04
C GLY A 159 2.12 11.84 4.30
N ASP A 160 1.62 11.55 5.50
CA ASP A 160 2.36 11.80 6.75
C ASP A 160 3.26 10.61 7.11
N VAL A 161 4.49 10.90 7.54
CA VAL A 161 5.49 9.91 7.96
C VAL A 161 5.71 9.98 9.47
N ARG A 162 5.65 8.82 10.13
CA ARG A 162 5.80 8.65 11.58
C ARG A 162 6.84 7.56 11.88
N SER A 163 7.46 7.64 13.05
CA SER A 163 8.43 6.65 13.53
C SER A 163 7.94 6.00 14.82
N PHE A 164 8.02 4.68 14.86
CA PHE A 164 7.66 3.84 15.99
C PHE A 164 8.90 3.08 16.43
N LEU A 165 9.50 3.50 17.55
CA LEU A 165 10.52 2.70 18.20
C LEU A 165 9.83 1.57 18.98
N VAL A 166 10.05 0.32 18.56
CA VAL A 166 9.47 -0.88 19.16
C VAL A 166 10.55 -1.58 19.97
N ASN A 167 10.29 -1.82 21.26
CA ASN A 167 11.19 -2.55 22.14
C ASN A 167 10.64 -3.96 22.44
N GLU A 168 11.53 -4.89 22.78
CA GLU A 168 11.13 -6.25 23.15
C GLU A 168 10.28 -6.37 24.43
N ASN A 169 10.33 -5.36 25.30
CA ASN A 169 9.52 -5.25 26.52
C ASN A 169 8.41 -4.20 26.39
N ASP A 170 8.17 -3.73 25.16
CA ASP A 170 7.13 -2.76 24.88
C ASP A 170 5.76 -3.37 25.16
N VAL A 171 4.91 -2.66 25.90
CA VAL A 171 3.51 -3.01 26.12
C VAL A 171 2.70 -1.73 25.96
N ARG A 172 2.58 -1.30 24.70
CA ARG A 172 1.74 -0.17 24.30
C ARG A 172 0.43 -0.71 23.76
N THR A 173 -0.44 -1.16 24.65
CA THR A 173 -1.81 -1.52 24.29
C THR A 173 -2.69 -0.28 24.31
N LEU A 174 -3.73 -0.23 23.47
CA LEU A 174 -4.75 0.81 23.58
C LEU A 174 -5.27 0.85 25.03
N PRO A 175 -5.47 2.03 25.64
CA PRO A 175 -6.03 2.09 26.97
C PRO A 175 -7.40 1.42 26.94
N PHE A 176 -7.52 0.28 27.65
CA PHE A 176 -8.83 -0.24 28.03
C PHE A 176 -9.54 0.88 28.77
N ALA A 177 -10.79 1.16 28.40
CA ALA A 177 -11.63 2.17 29.04
C ALA A 177 -11.40 2.14 30.56
N SER A 178 -10.84 3.23 31.09
CA SER A 178 -10.62 3.38 32.52
C SER A 178 -11.96 3.14 33.23
N LYS A 179 -11.92 2.40 34.34
CA LYS A 179 -13.09 2.22 35.22
C LYS A 179 -13.59 3.56 35.81
N ASP A 180 -12.78 4.61 35.67
CA ASP A 180 -13.16 6.00 35.91
C ASP A 180 -13.66 6.58 34.58
N GLY A 181 -14.95 6.88 34.49
CA GLY A 181 -15.71 7.20 33.28
C GLY A 181 -15.30 8.45 32.47
N ALA A 182 -14.02 8.83 32.45
CA ALA A 182 -13.46 9.75 31.47
C ALA A 182 -12.97 8.94 30.26
N GLN A 183 -13.82 8.81 29.24
CA GLN A 183 -13.40 8.32 27.94
C GLN A 183 -12.38 9.29 27.35
N ALA A 184 -11.12 8.87 27.22
CA ALA A 184 -10.17 9.60 26.39
C ALA A 184 -10.66 9.47 24.93
N ASP A 185 -11.02 10.60 24.32
CA ASP A 185 -11.52 10.64 22.95
C ASP A 185 -10.51 9.93 22.02
N GLU A 186 -10.97 9.13 21.06
CA GLU A 186 -10.09 8.43 20.10
C GLU A 186 -9.12 9.40 19.40
N GLN A 187 -9.58 10.63 19.16
CA GLN A 187 -8.79 11.71 18.58
C GLN A 187 -7.61 12.13 19.48
N ASP A 188 -7.80 12.14 20.80
CA ASP A 188 -6.73 12.48 21.75
C ASP A 188 -5.65 11.38 21.80
N GLN A 189 -6.00 10.14 21.45
CA GLN A 189 -5.03 9.05 21.30
C GLN A 189 -4.26 9.11 19.97
N MET A 190 -4.93 9.58 18.90
CA MET A 190 -4.38 9.73 17.55
C MET A 190 -3.50 10.98 17.39
N ASP A 191 -3.77 12.03 18.16
CA ASP A 191 -3.02 13.30 18.11
C ASP A 191 -2.37 13.64 19.47
N SER A 192 -2.09 12.64 20.30
CA SER A 192 -1.47 12.86 21.61
C SER A 192 -0.12 13.57 21.45
N PRO A 193 0.04 14.82 21.93
CA PRO A 193 1.28 15.57 21.78
C PRO A 193 2.43 14.97 22.60
N ASP A 194 2.10 14.19 23.62
CA ASP A 194 3.05 13.53 24.52
C ASP A 194 3.54 12.19 23.96
N ASP A 195 2.85 11.63 22.97
CA ASP A 195 3.29 10.42 22.28
C ASP A 195 4.24 10.78 21.13
N ALA A 196 5.53 10.59 21.36
CA ALA A 196 6.57 10.81 20.35
C ALA A 196 6.32 10.03 19.05
N SER A 197 5.67 8.86 19.10
CA SER A 197 5.34 8.08 17.90
C SER A 197 4.23 8.71 17.04
N MET A 198 3.50 9.66 17.61
CA MET A 198 2.47 10.44 16.91
C MET A 198 2.96 11.80 16.41
N GLN A 199 4.26 12.05 16.49
CA GLN A 199 4.87 13.21 15.83
C GLN A 199 5.05 12.93 14.33
N ILE A 200 4.62 13.88 13.50
CA ILE A 200 4.83 13.83 12.06
C ILE A 200 6.26 14.30 11.77
N LEU A 201 7.09 13.42 11.23
CA LEU A 201 8.49 13.71 10.90
C LEU A 201 8.60 14.50 9.58
N LEU A 202 7.80 14.12 8.59
CA LEU A 202 7.58 14.86 7.35
C LEU A 202 6.18 14.55 6.83
N GLY A 203 5.64 15.44 6.00
CA GLY A 203 4.36 15.24 5.33
C GLY A 203 4.38 15.73 3.88
N HIS A 204 3.65 15.05 3.02
CA HIS A 204 3.25 15.51 1.69
C HIS A 204 1.81 16.03 1.73
N VAL A 205 1.44 16.83 0.73
CA VAL A 205 0.02 17.22 0.52
C VAL A 205 -0.70 16.18 -0.35
N SER A 206 0.06 15.38 -1.09
CA SER A 206 -0.41 14.24 -1.86
C SER A 206 -0.05 12.92 -1.16
N MET A 207 -0.64 11.82 -1.61
CA MET A 207 -0.37 10.48 -1.06
C MET A 207 1.06 10.07 -1.39
N ILE A 208 1.87 9.78 -0.37
CA ILE A 208 3.17 9.11 -0.56
C ILE A 208 2.90 7.70 -1.06
N THR A 209 3.53 7.34 -2.16
CA THR A 209 3.39 6.06 -2.86
C THR A 209 4.58 5.16 -2.61
N SER A 210 5.77 5.73 -2.39
CA SER A 210 6.98 4.95 -2.12
C SER A 210 7.99 5.71 -1.24
N LEU A 211 8.83 4.95 -0.57
CA LEU A 211 9.83 5.40 0.40
C LEU A 211 11.15 4.65 0.15
N ALA A 212 12.27 5.36 0.23
CA ALA A 212 13.59 4.74 0.27
C ALA A 212 14.54 5.51 1.20
N PHE A 213 15.58 4.83 1.69
CA PHE A 213 16.60 5.42 2.55
C PHE A 213 17.97 5.39 1.88
N VAL A 214 18.73 6.47 2.03
CA VAL A 214 20.14 6.50 1.66
C VAL A 214 20.96 6.10 2.88
N PRO A 215 21.78 5.04 2.81
CA PRO A 215 22.54 4.55 3.95
C PRO A 215 23.50 5.61 4.53
N GLY A 216 23.86 5.44 5.80
CA GLY A 216 24.87 6.24 6.47
C GLY A 216 26.29 5.96 5.93
N ALA A 217 27.27 6.74 6.40
CA ALA A 217 28.68 6.55 6.00
C ALA A 217 29.29 5.23 6.47
N LYS A 218 28.72 4.62 7.51
CA LYS A 218 29.09 3.31 8.05
C LYS A 218 27.82 2.47 8.16
N PRO A 219 27.90 1.13 8.10
CA PRO A 219 26.73 0.26 8.21
C PRO A 219 25.91 0.46 9.48
N THR A 220 26.55 0.87 10.58
CA THR A 220 25.89 1.13 11.87
C THR A 220 25.35 2.56 12.00
N ALA A 221 25.71 3.47 11.08
CA ALA A 221 25.21 4.84 11.13
C ALA A 221 23.74 4.88 10.66
N PRO A 222 22.90 5.74 11.26
CA PRO A 222 21.54 5.92 10.77
C PRO A 222 21.55 6.44 9.34
N PRO A 223 20.49 6.16 8.54
CA PRO A 223 20.37 6.67 7.19
C PRO A 223 20.64 8.17 7.11
N LYS A 224 21.37 8.60 6.09
CA LYS A 224 21.69 10.02 5.89
C LYS A 224 20.47 10.79 5.40
N TYR A 225 19.71 10.17 4.49
CA TYR A 225 18.52 10.77 3.86
C TYR A 225 17.34 9.79 3.84
N ILE A 226 16.15 10.39 3.88
CA ILE A 226 14.89 9.76 3.51
C ILE A 226 14.45 10.32 2.16
N ILE A 227 13.99 9.46 1.26
CA ILE A 227 13.48 9.81 -0.06
C ILE A 227 12.03 9.36 -0.12
N THR A 228 11.13 10.27 -0.47
CA THR A 228 9.70 9.99 -0.61
C THR A 228 9.23 10.39 -2.01
N GLY A 229 8.55 9.44 -2.66
CA GLY A 229 7.88 9.62 -3.94
C GLY A 229 6.38 9.70 -3.70
N ASP A 230 5.70 10.55 -4.44
CA ASP A 230 4.27 10.75 -4.23
C ASP A 230 3.43 10.65 -5.49
N ARG A 231 2.12 10.66 -5.22
CA ARG A 231 1.05 10.68 -6.19
C ARG A 231 1.25 11.85 -7.17
N ASP A 232 1.50 13.06 -6.66
CA ASP A 232 1.64 14.26 -7.49
C ASP A 232 3.05 14.48 -8.07
N GLU A 233 3.76 13.39 -8.40
CA GLU A 233 4.99 13.39 -9.22
C GLU A 233 6.23 13.91 -8.46
N HIS A 234 6.09 14.26 -7.19
CA HIS A 234 7.19 14.80 -6.39
C HIS A 234 8.07 13.68 -5.86
N ILE A 235 9.37 13.84 -6.07
CA ILE A 235 10.41 13.07 -5.38
C ILE A 235 11.13 14.03 -4.43
N ARG A 236 10.93 13.85 -3.12
CA ARG A 236 11.53 14.69 -2.07
C ARG A 236 12.70 13.95 -1.43
N VAL A 237 13.83 14.62 -1.31
CA VAL A 237 14.99 14.15 -0.53
C VAL A 237 15.10 15.00 0.72
N SER A 238 14.96 14.38 1.88
CA SER A 238 15.01 15.03 3.20
C SER A 238 16.08 14.41 4.08
N TRP A 239 16.60 15.20 5.02
CA TRP A 239 17.61 14.71 5.96
C TRP A 239 16.98 13.71 6.92
N TRP A 240 17.67 12.62 7.24
CA TRP A 240 17.21 11.69 8.27
C TRP A 240 18.10 11.79 9.50
N ARG A 241 19.27 11.16 9.48
CA ARG A 241 20.31 11.21 10.53
C ARG A 241 19.79 10.84 11.93
N SER A 242 20.66 10.86 12.94
CA SER A 242 20.31 10.45 14.31
C SER A 242 19.15 11.25 14.92
N LYS A 243 18.99 12.53 14.57
CA LYS A 243 17.95 13.44 15.09
C LYS A 243 16.64 13.44 14.29
N ARG A 244 16.50 12.58 13.26
CA ARG A 244 15.29 12.47 12.42
C ARG A 244 14.84 13.83 11.85
N LEU A 245 15.78 14.55 11.23
CA LEU A 245 15.59 15.92 10.74
C LEU A 245 14.82 15.99 9.42
N ALA A 246 13.79 15.17 9.25
CA ALA A 246 13.08 15.01 7.98
C ALA A 246 12.30 16.26 7.54
N TYR A 247 12.08 17.20 8.47
CA TYR A 247 11.60 18.54 8.19
C TYR A 247 12.60 19.38 7.36
N VAL A 248 13.89 19.05 7.37
CA VAL A 248 14.92 19.68 6.53
C VAL A 248 14.92 19.01 5.16
N ILE A 249 14.50 19.75 4.15
CA ILE A 249 14.48 19.31 2.76
C ILE A 249 15.85 19.62 2.15
N ASP A 250 16.50 18.60 1.59
CA ASP A 250 17.74 18.78 0.83
C ASP A 250 17.42 19.31 -0.56
N ARG A 251 16.54 18.60 -1.28
CA ARG A 251 16.10 18.96 -2.63
C ARG A 251 14.84 18.19 -3.05
N TYR A 252 14.28 18.61 -4.18
CA TYR A 252 13.33 17.83 -4.96
C TYR A 252 14.00 17.37 -6.26
N LEU A 253 13.69 16.15 -6.72
CA LEU A 253 14.07 15.67 -8.04
C LEU A 253 12.87 15.87 -8.96
N GLN A 254 12.99 16.80 -9.91
CA GLN A 254 11.91 17.21 -10.81
C GLN A 254 12.20 16.68 -12.22
N GLY A 255 11.14 16.23 -12.92
CA GLY A 255 11.22 15.74 -14.29
C GLY A 255 10.34 14.53 -14.57
N SER A 256 9.74 13.93 -13.55
CA SER A 256 8.68 12.93 -13.73
C SER A 256 7.42 13.60 -14.30
N GLU A 257 6.83 13.04 -15.36
CA GLU A 257 5.58 13.51 -15.96
C GLU A 257 4.36 12.70 -15.49
N SER A 258 4.58 11.79 -14.52
CA SER A 258 3.55 10.95 -13.94
C SER A 258 3.92 10.56 -12.50
N PHE A 259 2.96 9.96 -11.79
CA PHE A 259 3.12 9.62 -10.39
C PHE A 259 4.32 8.72 -10.14
N VAL A 260 4.93 8.85 -8.96
CA VAL A 260 6.11 8.08 -8.61
C VAL A 260 5.68 6.80 -7.90
N GLY A 261 5.36 5.76 -8.66
CA GLY A 261 4.84 4.50 -8.10
C GLY A 261 5.78 3.77 -7.14
N ALA A 262 7.07 3.75 -7.44
CA ALA A 262 8.09 3.00 -6.73
C ALA A 262 9.47 3.69 -6.78
N LEU A 263 10.27 3.43 -5.74
CA LEU A 263 11.64 3.94 -5.55
C LEU A 263 12.58 2.79 -5.18
N ALA A 264 13.76 2.74 -5.77
CA ALA A 264 14.82 1.84 -5.35
C ALA A 264 16.17 2.54 -5.30
N VAL A 265 16.92 2.35 -4.22
CA VAL A 265 18.33 2.76 -4.15
C VAL A 265 19.17 1.58 -4.61
N ILE A 266 19.98 1.81 -5.65
CA ILE A 266 20.89 0.81 -6.23
C ILE A 266 22.33 1.29 -6.12
N SER A 267 23.27 0.38 -6.27
CA SER A 267 24.70 0.69 -6.43
C SER A 267 25.13 0.41 -7.86
N ASP A 268 25.93 1.28 -8.45
CA ASP A 268 26.55 1.03 -9.75
C ASP A 268 27.82 0.16 -9.63
N ALA A 269 28.46 -0.13 -10.77
CA ALA A 269 29.66 -0.95 -10.81
C ALA A 269 30.84 -0.37 -10.01
N ASP A 270 30.87 0.96 -9.81
CA ASP A 270 31.89 1.66 -9.04
C ASP A 270 31.52 1.80 -7.55
N GLY A 271 30.39 1.22 -7.14
CA GLY A 271 29.88 1.29 -5.78
C GLY A 271 29.09 2.57 -5.46
N ALA A 272 28.92 3.48 -6.42
CA ALA A 272 28.22 4.74 -6.19
C ALA A 272 26.71 4.55 -6.17
N LEU A 273 26.05 5.16 -5.19
CA LEU A 273 24.60 5.05 -5.01
C LEU A 273 23.85 5.86 -6.06
N ARG A 274 22.78 5.25 -6.59
CA ARG A 274 21.82 5.84 -7.54
C ARG A 274 20.40 5.59 -7.06
N LEU A 275 19.48 6.48 -7.42
CA LEU A 275 18.05 6.28 -7.20
C LEU A 275 17.40 5.91 -8.53
N VAL A 276 16.65 4.81 -8.54
CA VAL A 276 15.74 4.47 -9.63
C VAL A 276 14.32 4.83 -9.18
N THR A 277 13.59 5.55 -10.01
CA THR A 277 12.20 5.93 -9.76
C THR A 277 11.33 5.49 -10.92
N SER A 278 10.17 4.92 -10.64
CA SER A 278 9.18 4.67 -11.69
C SER A 278 8.42 5.94 -12.04
N GLU A 279 8.19 6.16 -13.33
CA GLU A 279 7.34 7.22 -13.85
C GLU A 279 6.02 6.59 -14.32
N GLY A 280 5.10 6.40 -13.37
CA GLY A 280 3.89 5.60 -13.54
C GLY A 280 4.19 4.17 -13.98
N GLY A 281 3.91 3.87 -15.25
CA GLY A 281 4.27 2.61 -15.90
C GLY A 281 4.96 2.78 -17.25
N ARG A 282 5.40 4.00 -17.57
CA ARG A 282 6.06 4.31 -18.85
C ARG A 282 7.55 4.01 -18.80
N SER A 283 8.24 4.59 -17.80
CA SER A 283 9.70 4.54 -17.75
C SER A 283 10.25 4.39 -16.34
N LEU A 284 11.52 3.98 -16.25
CA LEU A 284 12.35 4.04 -15.05
C LEU A 284 13.40 5.13 -15.21
N ARG A 285 13.45 6.07 -14.27
CA ARG A 285 14.41 7.18 -14.31
C ARG A 285 15.50 6.97 -13.27
N VAL A 286 16.75 7.21 -13.67
CA VAL A 286 17.92 7.04 -12.79
C VAL A 286 18.49 8.40 -12.41
N TRP A 287 18.70 8.61 -11.12
CA TRP A 287 19.20 9.86 -10.56
C TRP A 287 20.51 9.65 -9.81
N LYS A 288 21.38 10.66 -9.85
CA LYS A 288 22.53 10.75 -8.96
C LYS A 288 22.07 11.01 -7.53
N LEU A 289 22.52 10.20 -6.59
CA LEU A 289 22.32 10.44 -5.17
C LEU A 289 23.56 11.04 -4.50
N PRO A 290 23.37 11.84 -3.42
CA PRO A 290 24.45 12.23 -2.55
C PRO A 290 25.16 10.98 -1.98
N GLN A 291 26.48 10.96 -2.06
CA GLN A 291 27.25 9.83 -1.53
C GLN A 291 27.41 9.92 0.00
N PRO A 292 27.51 8.78 0.68
CA PRO A 292 27.64 8.72 2.13
C PRO A 292 29.12 8.93 2.54
N SER A 293 29.65 10.16 2.42
CA SER A 293 30.99 10.51 2.96
C SER A 293 30.89 11.32 4.27
N GLU A 294 31.76 11.00 5.24
CA GLU A 294 31.96 11.78 6.47
C GLU A 294 32.72 13.07 6.12
N GLY A 295 32.18 14.23 6.48
CA GLY A 295 32.88 15.53 6.36
C GLY A 295 32.72 16.27 5.04
N SER A 296 32.04 15.73 4.04
CA SER A 296 31.75 16.47 2.82
C SER A 296 30.39 17.16 2.91
N SER A 297 30.41 18.48 3.07
CA SER A 297 29.35 19.39 2.61
C SER A 297 29.27 19.41 1.07
N SER A 298 29.50 18.28 0.39
CA SER A 298 29.28 18.14 -1.05
C SER A 298 27.78 18.09 -1.39
N SER A 299 27.10 19.16 -1.04
CA SER A 299 26.44 19.99 -2.05
C SER A 299 27.46 20.44 -3.13
N ALA A 300 28.28 19.54 -3.66
CA ALA A 300 29.12 19.82 -4.80
C ALA A 300 28.14 19.90 -5.96
N ASN A 301 27.75 21.14 -6.27
CA ASN A 301 27.04 21.63 -7.45
C ASN A 301 26.89 20.56 -8.54
N THR A 302 25.99 19.59 -8.33
CA THR A 302 25.54 18.76 -9.42
C THR A 302 24.65 19.71 -10.18
N SER A 303 25.13 20.22 -11.32
CA SER A 303 24.28 21.06 -12.16
C SER A 303 22.95 20.34 -12.36
N ALA A 304 21.84 21.07 -12.29
CA ALA A 304 20.50 20.48 -12.43
C ALA A 304 20.43 19.59 -13.68
N ASP A 305 21.12 20.02 -14.74
CA ASP A 305 21.24 19.34 -16.03
C ASP A 305 21.90 17.95 -15.96
N ASN A 306 22.63 17.62 -14.90
CA ASN A 306 23.34 16.34 -14.74
C ASN A 306 22.81 15.47 -13.59
N ALA A 307 21.69 15.85 -12.98
CA ALA A 307 21.08 15.09 -11.87
C ALA A 307 20.40 13.80 -12.37
N CYS A 308 19.64 13.89 -13.46
CA CYS A 308 19.08 12.73 -14.16
C CYS A 308 20.14 12.11 -15.07
N ILE A 309 20.42 10.82 -14.87
CA ILE A 309 21.38 10.03 -15.65
C ILE A 309 20.71 9.50 -16.91
N SER A 310 19.56 8.86 -16.76
CA SER A 310 18.85 8.18 -17.85
C SER A 310 17.35 8.05 -17.58
N ILE A 311 16.58 7.92 -18.65
CA ILE A 311 15.14 7.65 -18.68
C ILE A 311 14.95 6.40 -19.52
N ASN A 312 14.46 5.33 -18.91
CA ASN A 312 14.40 4.00 -19.51
C ASN A 312 12.96 3.66 -19.87
N ASP A 313 12.58 3.71 -21.13
CA ASP A 313 11.25 3.28 -21.56
C ASP A 313 11.14 1.75 -21.55
N LEU A 314 10.03 1.25 -21.02
CA LEU A 314 9.69 -0.16 -20.96
C LEU A 314 8.17 -0.41 -21.09
N GLU A 315 7.36 0.60 -21.42
CA GLU A 315 5.90 0.47 -21.50
C GLU A 315 5.51 -0.66 -22.46
N SER A 316 6.22 -0.76 -23.59
CA SER A 316 5.95 -1.75 -24.64
C SER A 316 6.16 -3.18 -24.17
N ALA A 317 7.11 -3.41 -23.25
CA ALA A 317 7.37 -4.71 -22.66
C ALA A 317 6.37 -5.07 -21.55
N LEU A 318 5.86 -4.08 -20.80
CA LEU A 318 4.94 -4.31 -19.68
C LEU A 318 3.47 -4.43 -20.10
N ALA A 319 3.00 -3.49 -20.94
CA ALA A 319 1.59 -3.31 -21.26
C ALA A 319 0.86 -4.58 -21.74
N PRO A 320 1.48 -5.47 -22.55
CA PRO A 320 0.82 -6.70 -23.01
C PRO A 320 0.39 -7.65 -21.90
N TYR A 321 0.98 -7.56 -20.72
CA TYR A 321 0.72 -8.47 -19.60
C TYR A 321 -0.30 -7.90 -18.60
N VAL A 322 -0.66 -6.62 -18.69
CA VAL A 322 -1.61 -5.98 -17.78
C VAL A 322 -3.04 -6.40 -18.14
N LEU A 323 -3.69 -7.15 -17.25
CA LEU A 323 -5.03 -7.69 -17.45
C LEU A 323 -6.09 -6.95 -16.62
N ALA A 324 -5.78 -6.56 -15.39
CA ALA A 324 -6.69 -5.74 -14.60
C ALA A 324 -6.83 -4.33 -15.20
N ARG A 325 -7.92 -3.66 -14.88
CA ARG A 325 -8.28 -2.35 -15.43
C ARG A 325 -8.75 -1.42 -14.32
N ASP A 326 -8.28 -0.18 -14.36
CA ASP A 326 -8.56 0.86 -13.36
C ASP A 326 -10.07 1.12 -13.24
N ARG A 327 -10.76 1.18 -14.38
CA ARG A 327 -12.21 1.42 -14.43
C ARG A 327 -12.99 0.32 -13.72
N GLU A 328 -12.63 -0.95 -13.96
CA GLU A 328 -13.29 -2.11 -13.36
C GLU A 328 -13.01 -2.17 -11.86
N GLU A 329 -11.77 -1.88 -11.44
CA GLU A 329 -11.43 -1.86 -10.01
C GLU A 329 -12.13 -0.72 -9.25
N ARG A 330 -12.23 0.48 -9.85
CA ARG A 330 -13.00 1.59 -9.27
C ARG A 330 -14.49 1.28 -9.17
N LYS A 331 -15.05 0.56 -10.15
CA LYS A 331 -16.44 0.06 -10.06
C LYS A 331 -16.57 -0.93 -8.90
N ARG A 332 -15.59 -1.82 -8.68
CA ARG A 332 -15.59 -2.75 -7.52
C ARG A 332 -15.56 -1.99 -6.20
N GLU A 333 -14.66 -1.03 -6.04
CA GLU A 333 -14.60 -0.17 -4.85
C GLU A 333 -15.92 0.58 -4.60
N SER A 334 -16.50 1.14 -5.65
CA SER A 334 -17.78 1.86 -5.57
C SER A 334 -18.93 0.93 -5.15
N LYS A 335 -18.98 -0.29 -5.70
CA LYS A 335 -19.96 -1.31 -5.32
C LYS A 335 -19.77 -1.77 -3.88
N ALA A 336 -18.53 -1.92 -3.41
CA ALA A 336 -18.24 -2.25 -2.01
C ALA A 336 -18.84 -1.20 -1.05
N LEU A 337 -18.70 0.09 -1.40
CA LEU A 337 -19.27 1.22 -0.65
C LEU A 337 -20.81 1.28 -0.76
N LEU A 338 -21.39 0.89 -1.89
CA LEU A 338 -22.85 0.89 -2.09
C LEU A 338 -23.54 -0.31 -1.45
N ALA A 339 -22.90 -1.48 -1.44
CA ALA A 339 -23.43 -2.70 -0.83
C ALA A 339 -23.64 -2.51 0.68
N SER A 340 -22.72 -1.81 1.35
CA SER A 340 -22.86 -1.46 2.77
C SER A 340 -24.04 -0.49 2.99
N SER A 341 -24.20 0.54 2.15
CA SER A 341 -25.29 1.52 2.31
C SER A 341 -26.69 0.97 1.96
N LYS A 342 -26.83 0.10 0.95
CA LYS A 342 -28.11 -0.52 0.57
C LYS A 342 -28.57 -1.57 1.58
N ARG A 343 -27.66 -2.38 2.14
CA ARG A 343 -28.00 -3.36 3.20
C ARG A 343 -28.52 -2.66 4.46
N ASN A 344 -27.94 -1.52 4.84
CA ASN A 344 -28.45 -0.69 5.95
C ASN A 344 -29.87 -0.14 5.69
N LYS A 345 -30.19 0.21 4.43
CA LYS A 345 -31.52 0.71 4.06
C LYS A 345 -32.59 -0.38 4.05
N ALA A 346 -32.21 -1.62 3.71
CA ALA A 346 -33.08 -2.79 3.79
C ALA A 346 -33.30 -3.26 5.25
N ALA A 347 -32.27 -3.17 6.11
CA ALA A 347 -32.39 -3.42 7.55
C ALA A 347 -33.35 -2.43 8.22
N LYS A 348 -33.26 -1.13 7.88
CA LYS A 348 -34.18 -0.10 8.39
C LYS A 348 -35.63 -0.29 7.93
N ARG A 349 -35.85 -0.77 6.69
CA ARG A 349 -37.21 -1.08 6.17
C ARG A 349 -37.82 -2.34 6.78
N LYS A 350 -37.00 -3.30 7.22
CA LYS A 350 -37.48 -4.50 7.94
C LYS A 350 -37.94 -4.24 9.37
N GLN A 351 -37.64 -3.06 9.94
CA GLN A 351 -38.16 -2.65 11.24
C GLN A 351 -39.54 -1.97 11.13
N ASP A 352 -39.88 -1.40 9.98
CA ASP A 352 -41.14 -0.65 9.75
C ASP A 352 -42.20 -1.39 8.93
N GLN A 353 -41.91 -2.56 8.34
CA GLN A 353 -42.91 -3.30 7.55
C GLN A 353 -42.85 -4.81 7.79
N ARG A 354 -43.72 -5.29 8.69
CA ARG A 354 -44.29 -6.64 8.60
C ARG A 354 -45.50 -6.58 7.67
N GLY A 355 -45.30 -6.98 6.41
CA GLY A 355 -46.38 -7.25 5.46
C GLY A 355 -46.07 -6.73 4.06
N GLY A 356 -46.04 -7.65 3.08
CA GLY A 356 -46.16 -7.31 1.67
C GLY A 356 -45.05 -7.89 0.79
N ASP A 357 -45.45 -8.81 -0.08
CA ASP A 357 -44.68 -9.69 -0.95
C ASP A 357 -43.73 -9.04 -1.98
N GLY A 358 -42.75 -9.87 -2.36
CA GLY A 358 -42.45 -10.15 -3.77
C GLY A 358 -41.59 -9.14 -4.51
N LYS A 359 -40.28 -9.40 -4.62
CA LYS A 359 -39.49 -8.89 -5.74
C LYS A 359 -38.61 -9.96 -6.38
N GLU A 360 -39.03 -10.27 -7.60
CA GLU A 360 -38.39 -10.80 -8.79
C GLU A 360 -36.87 -10.97 -8.75
N GLY A 361 -36.44 -12.16 -9.17
CA GLY A 361 -35.05 -12.57 -9.29
C GLY A 361 -34.26 -11.68 -10.25
N GLU A 362 -33.15 -11.17 -9.75
CA GLU A 362 -32.11 -10.54 -10.54
C GLU A 362 -31.56 -11.58 -11.52
N GLN A 363 -31.86 -11.43 -12.82
CA GLN A 363 -31.32 -12.29 -13.86
C GLN A 363 -29.79 -12.31 -13.75
N VAL A 364 -29.22 -13.50 -13.54
CA VAL A 364 -27.78 -13.73 -13.53
C VAL A 364 -27.24 -13.46 -14.93
N LYS A 365 -26.89 -12.20 -15.21
CA LYS A 365 -26.09 -11.86 -16.38
C LYS A 365 -24.73 -12.55 -16.23
N VAL A 366 -24.40 -13.43 -17.16
CA VAL A 366 -23.07 -14.04 -17.28
C VAL A 366 -22.05 -12.90 -17.31
N LYS A 367 -21.19 -12.85 -16.29
CA LYS A 367 -20.20 -11.78 -16.17
C LYS A 367 -19.10 -12.02 -17.21
N PRO A 368 -18.67 -10.99 -17.94
CA PRO A 368 -17.60 -11.13 -18.91
C PRO A 368 -16.28 -11.43 -18.19
N LEU A 369 -15.44 -12.26 -18.82
CA LEU A 369 -14.08 -12.52 -18.35
C LEU A 369 -13.21 -11.27 -18.52
N ALA A 370 -12.14 -11.16 -17.72
CA ALA A 370 -11.21 -10.05 -17.79
C ALA A 370 -10.58 -9.90 -19.17
N SER A 371 -10.28 -11.04 -19.81
CA SER A 371 -9.80 -11.10 -21.19
C SER A 371 -10.76 -10.44 -22.19
N GLN A 372 -12.07 -10.42 -21.93
CA GLN A 372 -13.07 -9.88 -22.85
C GLN A 372 -13.11 -8.35 -22.79
N TYR A 373 -13.25 -7.77 -21.59
CA TYR A 373 -13.27 -6.31 -21.46
C TYR A 373 -11.88 -5.67 -21.59
N SER A 374 -10.81 -6.44 -21.44
CA SER A 374 -9.43 -5.95 -21.62
C SER A 374 -9.09 -5.58 -23.07
N LYS A 375 -9.84 -6.12 -24.05
CA LYS A 375 -9.68 -5.82 -25.48
C LYS A 375 -10.23 -4.45 -25.86
N ASP A 376 -11.19 -3.95 -25.09
CA ASP A 376 -11.93 -2.73 -25.40
C ASP A 376 -11.27 -1.46 -24.83
N SER A 377 -10.15 -1.58 -24.11
CA SER A 377 -9.46 -0.44 -23.49
C SER A 377 -7.94 -0.63 -23.38
N LYS A 378 -7.19 0.48 -23.58
CA LYS A 378 -5.75 0.52 -23.33
C LYS A 378 -5.49 0.30 -21.82
N PRO A 379 -4.56 -0.59 -21.42
CA PRO A 379 -4.21 -0.78 -20.01
C PRO A 379 -3.57 0.48 -19.42
N SER A 380 -3.90 0.78 -18.16
CA SER A 380 -3.09 1.67 -17.32
C SER A 380 -1.96 0.86 -16.70
N VAL A 381 -0.73 1.08 -17.14
CA VAL A 381 0.44 0.43 -16.56
C VAL A 381 0.84 1.20 -15.31
N VAL A 382 0.97 0.50 -14.18
CA VAL A 382 1.35 1.06 -12.88
C VAL A 382 2.43 0.19 -12.27
N ILE A 383 3.66 0.71 -12.21
CA ILE A 383 4.75 0.07 -11.47
C ILE A 383 4.55 0.39 -9.99
N SER A 384 4.29 -0.64 -9.18
CA SER A 384 3.96 -0.49 -7.76
C SER A 384 5.12 -0.80 -6.82
N ASP A 385 6.13 -1.54 -7.28
CA ASP A 385 7.31 -1.84 -6.47
C ASP A 385 8.57 -2.05 -7.33
N LEU A 386 9.72 -1.74 -6.74
CA LEU A 386 11.06 -1.89 -7.29
C LEU A 386 11.99 -2.49 -6.24
N THR A 387 12.40 -3.75 -6.44
CA THR A 387 13.25 -4.46 -5.47
C THR A 387 14.61 -4.79 -6.10
N PRO A 388 15.72 -4.20 -5.63
CA PRO A 388 17.04 -4.58 -6.11
C PRO A 388 17.43 -5.97 -5.59
N PHE A 389 18.12 -6.74 -6.43
CA PHE A 389 18.64 -8.07 -6.06
C PHE A 389 19.89 -8.41 -6.86
N SER A 390 20.67 -9.39 -6.38
CA SER A 390 21.80 -9.96 -7.13
C SER A 390 21.53 -11.39 -7.57
N ASP A 391 22.08 -11.82 -8.71
CA ASP A 391 22.11 -13.24 -9.07
C ASP A 391 23.27 -13.99 -8.38
N ALA A 392 23.40 -15.28 -8.68
CA ALA A 392 24.44 -16.12 -8.11
C ALA A 392 25.85 -15.69 -8.52
N GLU A 393 25.98 -15.04 -9.68
CA GLU A 393 27.20 -14.44 -10.21
C GLU A 393 27.50 -13.05 -9.62
N GLY A 394 26.61 -12.51 -8.78
CA GLY A 394 26.74 -11.20 -8.16
C GLY A 394 26.36 -10.02 -9.06
N LYS A 395 25.79 -10.27 -10.24
CA LYS A 395 25.29 -9.20 -11.11
C LYS A 395 24.01 -8.62 -10.51
N ALA A 396 23.94 -7.29 -10.52
CA ALA A 396 22.81 -6.55 -9.98
C ALA A 396 21.63 -6.49 -10.97
N TRP A 397 20.46 -6.74 -10.44
CA TRP A 397 19.17 -6.73 -11.13
C TRP A 397 18.17 -5.89 -10.34
N LEU A 398 17.13 -5.45 -11.04
CA LEU A 398 16.00 -4.75 -10.45
C LEU A 398 14.72 -5.51 -10.80
N LEU A 399 14.04 -6.03 -9.78
CA LEU A 399 12.70 -6.59 -9.90
C LEU A 399 11.70 -5.44 -10.05
N VAL A 400 10.79 -5.56 -11.01
CA VAL A 400 9.77 -4.56 -11.35
C VAL A 400 8.40 -5.22 -11.24
N VAL A 401 7.57 -4.70 -10.33
CA VAL A 401 6.22 -5.20 -10.09
C VAL A 401 5.21 -4.26 -10.74
N VAL A 402 4.33 -4.82 -11.56
CA VAL A 402 3.28 -4.08 -12.26
C VAL A 402 1.93 -4.54 -11.77
N GLU A 403 1.13 -3.62 -11.26
CA GLU A 403 -0.14 -3.94 -10.66
C GLU A 403 -1.14 -4.45 -11.70
N GLY A 404 -1.76 -5.61 -11.44
CA GLY A 404 -2.74 -6.21 -12.35
C GLY A 404 -2.13 -6.97 -13.54
N ALA A 405 -0.81 -7.15 -13.57
CA ALA A 405 -0.12 -7.90 -14.61
C ALA A 405 -0.13 -9.41 -14.36
N THR A 406 -0.25 -10.18 -15.45
CA THR A 406 -0.09 -11.65 -15.51
C THR A 406 1.38 -12.06 -15.62
N ALA A 407 2.29 -11.17 -15.21
CA ALA A 407 3.72 -11.40 -15.20
C ALA A 407 4.37 -10.45 -14.20
N PHE A 408 5.57 -10.81 -13.76
CA PHE A 408 6.50 -9.89 -13.13
C PHE A 408 7.78 -9.82 -13.94
N PHE A 409 8.54 -8.74 -13.73
CA PHE A 409 9.62 -8.36 -14.64
C PHE A 409 10.90 -8.12 -13.88
N HIS A 410 12.03 -8.29 -14.54
CA HIS A 410 13.30 -7.83 -13.99
C HIS A 410 14.22 -7.33 -15.10
N VAL A 411 15.03 -6.33 -14.77
CA VAL A 411 15.97 -5.69 -15.69
C VAL A 411 17.37 -5.66 -15.07
N PRO A 412 18.43 -5.86 -15.85
CA PRO A 412 19.78 -5.76 -15.31
C PRO A 412 20.11 -4.29 -15.01
N VAL A 413 20.69 -4.00 -13.85
CA VAL A 413 21.06 -2.63 -13.45
C VAL A 413 22.03 -1.99 -14.47
N SER A 414 22.87 -2.81 -15.11
CA SER A 414 23.77 -2.35 -16.18
C SER A 414 23.04 -1.78 -17.40
N ALA A 415 21.82 -2.25 -17.72
CA ALA A 415 21.03 -1.68 -18.80
C ALA A 415 20.48 -0.30 -18.41
N LEU A 416 20.12 -0.12 -17.14
CA LEU A 416 19.63 1.17 -16.62
C LEU A 416 20.70 2.28 -16.65
N LEU A 417 21.96 1.87 -16.54
CA LEU A 417 23.13 2.74 -16.46
C LEU A 417 23.95 2.77 -17.76
N ALA A 418 23.44 2.18 -18.84
CA ALA A 418 24.15 2.13 -20.11
C ALA A 418 24.44 3.55 -20.64
N PRO A 419 25.64 3.83 -21.19
CA PRO A 419 25.94 5.13 -21.77
C PRO A 419 24.98 5.49 -22.91
N LEU A 420 24.48 6.73 -22.90
CA LEU A 420 23.68 7.25 -24.00
C LEU A 420 24.57 7.49 -25.22
N SER A 421 24.09 7.08 -26.40
CA SER A 421 24.74 7.44 -27.67
C SER A 421 24.66 8.96 -27.82
N SER A 422 25.77 9.62 -28.12
CA SER A 422 25.89 11.09 -28.12
C SER A 422 24.82 11.79 -28.97
N GLY A 423 23.77 12.23 -28.30
CA GLY A 423 22.62 13.00 -28.76
C GLY A 423 21.89 13.45 -27.49
N GLU A 424 21.34 14.66 -27.47
CA GLU A 424 20.86 15.36 -26.27
C GLU A 424 19.73 14.64 -25.49
N ASP A 425 19.22 13.52 -26.01
CA ASP A 425 18.09 12.81 -25.44
C ASP A 425 18.53 11.78 -24.38
N LYS A 426 18.02 11.94 -23.15
CA LYS A 426 18.31 11.02 -22.03
C LYS A 426 17.43 9.78 -22.01
N VAL A 427 16.57 9.64 -23.03
CA VAL A 427 15.60 8.57 -23.16
C VAL A 427 16.19 7.41 -23.96
N HIS A 428 16.03 6.19 -23.46
CA HIS A 428 16.36 4.97 -24.19
C HIS A 428 15.31 3.89 -23.94
N ASP A 429 14.98 3.15 -24.99
CA ASP A 429 14.10 1.99 -24.90
C ASP A 429 14.90 0.78 -24.42
N ILE A 430 14.47 0.17 -23.30
CA ILE A 430 15.09 -1.05 -22.75
C ILE A 430 14.19 -2.28 -22.86
N SER A 431 13.15 -2.22 -23.68
CA SER A 431 12.12 -3.28 -23.77
C SER A 431 12.71 -4.66 -24.08
N GLU A 432 13.81 -4.73 -24.85
CA GLU A 432 14.50 -5.98 -25.17
C GLU A 432 15.31 -6.56 -23.99
N GLN A 433 15.72 -5.72 -23.04
CA GLN A 433 16.47 -6.13 -21.85
C GLN A 433 15.55 -6.54 -20.69
N VAL A 434 14.25 -6.26 -20.79
CA VAL A 434 13.24 -6.70 -19.82
C VAL A 434 13.08 -8.22 -19.89
N ARG A 435 13.36 -8.89 -18.77
CA ARG A 435 13.04 -10.29 -18.57
C ARG A 435 11.62 -10.41 -18.02
N VAL A 436 10.84 -11.32 -18.60
CA VAL A 436 9.44 -11.52 -18.25
C VAL A 436 9.25 -12.91 -17.67
N THR A 437 8.65 -12.98 -16.48
CA THR A 437 8.21 -14.25 -15.86
C THR A 437 6.69 -14.30 -15.85
N ARG A 438 6.11 -15.19 -16.65
CA ARG A 438 4.66 -15.27 -16.87
C ARG A 438 3.95 -16.08 -15.79
N ALA A 439 2.71 -15.68 -15.48
CA ALA A 439 1.74 -16.38 -14.67
C ALA A 439 0.41 -16.51 -15.45
N SER A 440 -0.45 -17.47 -15.08
CA SER A 440 -1.73 -17.64 -15.79
C SER A 440 -2.80 -16.64 -15.36
N VAL A 441 -2.67 -16.09 -14.15
CA VAL A 441 -3.54 -15.06 -13.58
C VAL A 441 -2.72 -13.87 -13.06
N PRO A 442 -3.34 -12.71 -12.80
CA PRO A 442 -2.61 -11.55 -12.30
C PRO A 442 -1.91 -11.79 -10.97
N VAL A 443 -0.68 -11.26 -10.87
CA VAL A 443 0.08 -11.19 -9.62
C VAL A 443 -0.51 -10.09 -8.74
N LEU A 444 -0.79 -10.41 -7.47
CA LEU A 444 -1.27 -9.45 -6.47
C LEU A 444 -0.11 -8.83 -5.69
N HIS A 445 0.84 -9.65 -5.25
CA HIS A 445 2.00 -9.20 -4.50
C HIS A 445 3.18 -10.16 -4.66
N LEU A 446 4.40 -9.66 -4.49
CA LEU A 446 5.64 -10.43 -4.50
C LEU A 446 6.45 -10.17 -3.23
N ALA A 447 7.16 -11.18 -2.76
CA ALA A 447 8.22 -11.02 -1.78
C ALA A 447 9.49 -11.69 -2.30
N LEU A 448 10.56 -10.91 -2.41
CA LEU A 448 11.89 -11.40 -2.75
C LEU A 448 12.55 -11.98 -1.49
N SER A 449 13.07 -13.20 -1.58
CA SER A 449 13.89 -13.82 -0.55
C SER A 449 15.27 -14.15 -1.11
N GLN A 450 16.28 -13.46 -0.60
CA GLN A 450 17.70 -13.73 -0.86
C GLN A 450 18.38 -14.09 0.46
N ARG A 451 18.70 -15.38 0.63
CA ARG A 451 19.41 -15.83 1.83
C ARG A 451 20.90 -15.89 1.56
N PRO A 452 21.74 -15.23 2.40
CA PRO A 452 23.20 -15.30 2.25
C PRO A 452 23.74 -16.73 2.26
N ALA A 453 23.07 -17.64 2.98
CA ALA A 453 23.49 -19.03 3.14
C ALA A 453 23.25 -19.92 1.93
N THR A 454 22.25 -19.62 1.09
CA THR A 454 21.87 -20.50 -0.03
C THR A 454 22.27 -19.94 -1.40
N VAL A 455 22.68 -18.66 -1.48
CA VAL A 455 23.01 -17.92 -2.73
C VAL A 455 21.86 -17.90 -3.76
N SER A 456 20.76 -18.62 -3.49
CA SER A 456 19.60 -18.75 -4.33
C SER A 456 18.65 -17.57 -4.12
N THR A 457 18.36 -16.86 -5.20
CA THR A 457 17.32 -15.84 -5.22
C THR A 457 15.98 -16.51 -5.51
N SER A 458 14.99 -16.26 -4.65
CA SER A 458 13.63 -16.75 -4.86
C SER A 458 12.61 -15.64 -4.69
N VAL A 459 11.49 -15.76 -5.39
CA VAL A 459 10.35 -14.85 -5.31
C VAL A 459 9.13 -15.67 -4.93
N ILE A 460 8.42 -15.22 -3.89
CA ILE A 460 7.12 -15.75 -3.52
C ILE A 460 6.07 -14.80 -4.09
N ALA A 461 5.19 -15.31 -4.94
CA ALA A 461 4.12 -14.55 -5.57
C ALA A 461 2.76 -15.00 -5.04
N THR A 462 1.84 -14.05 -4.85
CA THR A 462 0.42 -14.35 -4.63
C THR A 462 -0.40 -13.93 -5.84
N PHE A 463 -1.53 -14.60 -6.07
CA PHE A 463 -2.28 -14.53 -7.32
C PHE A 463 -3.76 -14.20 -7.12
N ASP A 464 -4.34 -13.50 -8.10
CA ASP A 464 -5.77 -13.21 -8.11
C ASP A 464 -6.58 -14.41 -8.62
N THR A 465 -7.28 -15.07 -7.70
CA THR A 465 -8.07 -16.27 -7.99
C THR A 465 -9.54 -16.00 -8.28
N ARG A 466 -9.94 -14.71 -8.39
CA ARG A 466 -11.30 -14.32 -8.79
C ARG A 466 -11.64 -14.93 -10.15
N SER A 467 -12.89 -15.37 -10.29
CA SER A 467 -13.35 -16.13 -11.47
C SER A 467 -13.19 -15.39 -12.79
N GLU A 468 -13.22 -14.05 -12.77
CA GLU A 468 -13.07 -13.19 -13.95
C GLU A 468 -11.67 -13.24 -14.56
N PHE A 469 -10.63 -13.57 -13.78
CA PHE A 469 -9.24 -13.65 -14.27
C PHE A 469 -8.84 -15.05 -14.71
N ARG A 470 -9.71 -16.05 -14.55
CA ARG A 470 -9.39 -17.43 -14.93
C ARG A 470 -9.33 -17.61 -16.45
N PRO A 471 -8.40 -18.42 -16.98
CA PRO A 471 -8.30 -18.67 -18.42
C PRO A 471 -9.56 -19.36 -19.01
N GLU A 472 -9.89 -19.05 -20.27
CA GLU A 472 -10.92 -19.74 -21.07
C GLU A 472 -10.40 -21.12 -21.55
N GLY A 473 -10.20 -22.09 -20.65
CA GLY A 473 -9.77 -23.44 -21.04
C GLY A 473 -9.66 -24.44 -19.89
N PRO A 474 -9.62 -25.76 -20.18
CA PRO A 474 -9.36 -26.79 -19.17
C PRO A 474 -7.95 -26.58 -18.63
N THR A 475 -7.85 -25.97 -17.46
CA THR A 475 -6.57 -25.71 -16.81
C THR A 475 -6.15 -26.97 -16.07
N GLU A 476 -5.02 -27.56 -16.48
CA GLU A 476 -4.33 -28.60 -15.70
C GLU A 476 -3.90 -27.97 -14.37
N LYS A 477 -4.71 -28.20 -13.33
CA LYS A 477 -4.55 -27.68 -11.96
C LYS A 477 -4.52 -26.14 -11.89
N ALA A 478 -5.61 -25.59 -11.34
CA ALA A 478 -5.69 -24.20 -10.92
C ALA A 478 -4.38 -23.77 -10.26
N GLU A 479 -3.76 -22.70 -10.75
CA GLU A 479 -2.60 -22.13 -10.07
C GLU A 479 -2.97 -21.95 -8.60
N VAL A 480 -2.18 -22.60 -7.75
CA VAL A 480 -2.28 -22.44 -6.30
C VAL A 480 -2.17 -20.94 -6.03
N GLU A 481 -2.99 -20.41 -5.12
CA GLU A 481 -3.09 -18.99 -4.75
C GLU A 481 -1.72 -18.33 -4.45
N VAL A 482 -0.69 -19.15 -4.24
CA VAL A 482 0.71 -18.79 -4.04
C VAL A 482 1.60 -19.60 -4.99
N GLY A 483 2.66 -18.98 -5.51
CA GLY A 483 3.72 -19.64 -6.28
C GLY A 483 5.09 -19.23 -5.79
N ILE A 484 6.04 -20.18 -5.81
CA ILE A 484 7.45 -19.89 -5.53
C ILE A 484 8.22 -20.02 -6.83
N PHE A 485 9.06 -19.03 -7.10
CA PHE A 485 9.90 -18.95 -8.28
C PHE A 485 11.36 -18.86 -7.86
N THR A 486 12.21 -19.70 -8.43
CA THR A 486 13.65 -19.70 -8.15
C THR A 486 14.38 -19.13 -9.36
N LEU A 487 15.36 -18.27 -9.11
CA LEU A 487 16.23 -17.73 -10.15
C LEU A 487 17.20 -18.83 -10.62
N THR A 488 17.15 -19.15 -11.91
CA THR A 488 18.09 -20.07 -12.55
C THR A 488 19.41 -19.38 -12.89
N ALA A 489 20.44 -20.17 -13.19
CA ALA A 489 21.73 -19.67 -13.69
C ALA A 489 21.63 -18.88 -15.01
N SER A 490 20.51 -19.01 -15.75
CA SER A 490 20.24 -18.22 -16.95
C SER A 490 19.63 -16.84 -16.66
N ALA A 491 19.52 -16.46 -15.37
CA ALA A 491 18.83 -15.27 -14.88
C ALA A 491 17.35 -15.21 -15.28
N HIS A 492 16.70 -16.38 -15.36
CA HIS A 492 15.26 -16.53 -15.53
C HIS A 492 14.64 -17.15 -14.28
N PHE A 493 13.48 -16.66 -13.86
CA PHE A 493 12.72 -17.25 -12.77
C PHE A 493 11.89 -18.43 -13.28
N GLU A 494 12.03 -19.58 -12.63
CA GLU A 494 11.24 -20.77 -12.91
C GLU A 494 10.38 -21.12 -11.71
N ARG A 495 9.12 -21.49 -11.96
CA ARG A 495 8.18 -21.86 -10.91
C ARG A 495 8.50 -23.25 -10.35
N GLU A 496 8.56 -23.37 -9.03
CA GLU A 496 8.65 -24.66 -8.36
C GLU A 496 7.37 -25.47 -8.57
N ALA A 497 7.50 -26.69 -9.11
CA ALA A 497 6.36 -27.56 -9.40
C ALA A 497 5.66 -28.10 -8.14
N LYS A 498 6.43 -28.35 -7.08
CA LYS A 498 5.94 -28.76 -5.75
C LYS A 498 6.76 -28.05 -4.70
N SER A 499 6.10 -27.23 -3.90
CA SER A 499 6.74 -26.48 -2.82
C SER A 499 6.11 -26.86 -1.50
N ALA A 500 6.90 -27.45 -0.60
CA ALA A 500 6.44 -27.86 0.73
C ALA A 500 5.90 -26.66 1.54
N ARG A 501 6.44 -25.45 1.31
CA ARG A 501 5.95 -24.21 1.93
C ARG A 501 4.52 -23.89 1.48
N VAL A 502 4.24 -24.06 0.19
CA VAL A 502 2.91 -23.82 -0.38
C VAL A 502 1.93 -24.90 0.07
N GLU A 503 2.37 -26.16 0.14
CA GLU A 503 1.56 -27.29 0.64
C GLU A 503 1.21 -27.15 2.13
N ALA A 504 2.01 -26.43 2.92
CA ALA A 504 1.76 -26.18 4.33
C ALA A 504 0.73 -25.05 4.60
N LEU A 505 0.34 -24.27 3.58
CA LEU A 505 -0.70 -23.26 3.74
C LEU A 505 -2.04 -23.91 4.09
N LEU A 506 -2.73 -23.35 5.09
CA LEU A 506 -4.03 -23.87 5.50
C LEU A 506 -5.08 -23.53 4.41
N PRO A 507 -5.78 -24.52 3.85
CA PRO A 507 -6.74 -24.29 2.78
C PRO A 507 -7.98 -23.54 3.29
N ALA A 508 -8.74 -22.98 2.35
CA ALA A 508 -10.05 -22.43 2.69
C ALA A 508 -11.05 -23.56 2.97
N THR A 509 -11.81 -23.47 4.06
CA THR A 509 -12.81 -24.49 4.44
C THR A 509 -14.17 -23.86 4.73
N GLN A 510 -15.23 -24.66 4.68
CA GLN A 510 -16.55 -24.19 5.09
C GLN A 510 -16.52 -23.79 6.58
N PRO A 511 -17.21 -22.70 6.96
CA PRO A 511 -17.27 -22.29 8.36
C PRO A 511 -17.94 -23.39 9.20
N LYS A 512 -17.18 -24.03 10.10
CA LYS A 512 -17.70 -24.98 11.09
C LYS A 512 -17.93 -24.27 12.42
N SER A 513 -18.96 -24.69 13.16
CA SER A 513 -19.36 -24.12 14.46
C SER A 513 -18.48 -24.53 15.65
N GLU A 514 -17.50 -25.41 15.45
CA GLU A 514 -16.69 -25.98 16.53
C GLU A 514 -15.22 -25.62 16.35
N ALA A 515 -14.63 -25.12 17.45
CA ALA A 515 -13.25 -24.69 17.53
C ALA A 515 -12.29 -25.88 17.45
N TYR A 516 -11.55 -25.97 16.35
CA TYR A 516 -10.33 -26.79 16.28
C TYR A 516 -9.12 -25.93 16.66
N GLU A 517 -8.04 -26.58 17.12
CA GLU A 517 -6.80 -25.95 17.58
C GLU A 517 -6.09 -25.09 16.50
N GLU A 518 -6.36 -25.35 15.22
CA GLU A 518 -5.92 -24.51 14.10
C GLU A 518 -7.16 -24.10 13.30
N THR A 519 -7.44 -22.80 13.21
CA THR A 519 -8.64 -22.29 12.52
C THR A 519 -8.33 -22.05 11.04
N PRO A 520 -8.77 -22.93 10.12
CA PRO A 520 -8.54 -22.75 8.69
C PRO A 520 -9.21 -21.47 8.18
N ARG A 521 -8.71 -20.95 7.05
CA ARG A 521 -9.31 -19.79 6.39
C ARG A 521 -10.78 -20.10 6.04
N ALA A 522 -11.71 -19.24 6.45
CA ALA A 522 -13.12 -19.44 6.12
C ALA A 522 -13.39 -19.19 4.62
N LEU A 523 -14.32 -19.92 4.01
CA LEU A 523 -14.86 -19.53 2.71
C LEU A 523 -15.82 -18.35 2.88
N LEU A 524 -15.83 -17.43 1.91
CA LEU A 524 -16.63 -16.20 1.92
C LEU A 524 -17.72 -16.24 0.86
N ASP A 525 -18.72 -15.38 1.02
CA ASP A 525 -19.74 -15.15 -0.01
C ASP A 525 -19.06 -14.60 -1.30
N PRO A 526 -19.39 -15.10 -2.50
CA PRO A 526 -18.79 -14.60 -3.74
C PRO A 526 -18.89 -13.09 -3.94
N SER A 527 -19.97 -12.46 -3.48
CA SER A 527 -20.14 -11.01 -3.55
C SER A 527 -19.14 -10.26 -2.66
N VAL A 528 -18.74 -10.83 -1.53
CA VAL A 528 -17.73 -10.25 -0.64
C VAL A 528 -16.38 -10.24 -1.33
N VAL A 529 -15.99 -11.37 -1.95
CA VAL A 529 -14.72 -11.51 -2.67
C VAL A 529 -14.66 -10.64 -3.92
N GLU A 530 -15.77 -10.53 -4.66
CA GLU A 530 -15.87 -9.67 -5.85
C GLU A 530 -15.63 -8.18 -5.54
N HIS A 531 -16.05 -7.73 -4.35
CA HIS A 531 -15.93 -6.33 -3.94
C HIS A 531 -14.61 -6.01 -3.25
N LEU A 532 -13.70 -6.98 -3.08
CA LEU A 532 -12.37 -6.70 -2.55
C LEU A 532 -11.61 -5.80 -3.52
N SER A 533 -11.17 -4.65 -3.01
CA SER A 533 -10.19 -3.81 -3.69
C SER A 533 -8.82 -4.42 -3.45
N LEU A 534 -8.24 -5.05 -4.48
CA LEU A 534 -6.94 -5.73 -4.39
C LEU A 534 -5.84 -4.99 -5.17
N TYR A 535 -6.24 -4.00 -5.98
CA TYR A 535 -5.33 -3.17 -6.78
C TYR A 535 -5.43 -1.69 -6.34
N PRO A 536 -4.84 -1.33 -5.19
CA PRO A 536 -4.94 0.02 -4.65
C PRO A 536 -4.21 1.09 -5.47
N ALA A 537 -3.15 0.75 -6.21
CA ALA A 537 -2.47 1.73 -7.06
C ALA A 537 -3.28 2.00 -8.33
N LEU A 538 -3.95 1.00 -8.92
CA LEU A 538 -4.87 1.17 -10.06
C LEU A 538 -6.12 2.00 -9.70
N THR A 539 -6.59 1.95 -8.45
CA THR A 539 -7.71 2.83 -8.05
C THR A 539 -7.25 4.25 -7.72
N THR A 540 -6.01 4.39 -7.27
CA THR A 540 -5.40 5.69 -6.99
C THR A 540 -4.91 6.39 -8.26
N TRP A 541 -4.52 5.64 -9.30
CA TRP A 541 -3.99 6.15 -10.58
C TRP A 541 -4.51 5.35 -11.79
N PRO A 542 -4.84 5.99 -12.93
CA PRO A 542 -4.59 7.39 -13.30
C PRO A 542 -5.42 8.42 -12.51
N LYS A 543 -4.94 9.67 -12.36
CA LYS A 543 -5.79 10.76 -11.83
C LYS A 543 -7.08 10.80 -12.65
N ILE A 544 -8.23 10.73 -11.99
CA ILE A 544 -9.48 11.08 -12.63
C ILE A 544 -9.42 12.59 -12.81
N GLU A 545 -9.43 13.06 -14.06
CA GLU A 545 -9.69 14.47 -14.37
C GLU A 545 -11.13 14.77 -13.93
N VAL A 546 -11.30 15.10 -12.65
CA VAL A 546 -12.53 15.69 -12.16
C VAL A 546 -12.46 17.16 -12.58
N PRO A 547 -13.47 17.69 -13.30
CA PRO A 547 -13.49 19.10 -13.65
C PRO A 547 -13.26 19.94 -12.39
N SER A 548 -12.44 20.98 -12.49
CA SER A 548 -12.13 21.81 -11.34
C SER A 548 -13.40 22.35 -10.70
N SER A 549 -13.37 22.72 -9.41
CA SER A 549 -14.51 23.37 -8.77
C SER A 549 -15.01 24.58 -9.57
N ALA A 550 -14.12 25.29 -10.26
CA ALA A 550 -14.47 26.38 -11.17
C ALA A 550 -15.23 25.90 -12.42
N GLU A 551 -14.82 24.79 -13.03
CA GLU A 551 -15.50 24.16 -14.18
C GLU A 551 -16.85 23.54 -13.79
N ILE A 552 -16.95 22.93 -12.60
CA ILE A 552 -18.22 22.42 -12.06
C ILE A 552 -19.20 23.58 -11.78
N ILE A 553 -18.71 24.71 -11.26
CA ILE A 553 -19.52 25.90 -11.02
C ILE A 553 -19.94 26.55 -12.35
N ALA A 554 -19.02 26.64 -13.33
CA ALA A 554 -19.31 27.16 -14.66
C ALA A 554 -20.31 26.28 -15.44
N THR A 555 -20.29 24.97 -15.24
CA THR A 555 -21.24 24.04 -15.87
C THR A 555 -22.57 23.95 -15.12
N ARG A 556 -22.60 24.18 -13.79
CA ARG A 556 -23.83 24.25 -12.98
C ARG A 556 -24.79 25.36 -13.41
N SER A 557 -24.28 26.50 -13.88
CA SER A 557 -25.14 27.57 -14.39
C SER A 557 -25.83 27.21 -15.72
N SER A 558 -25.31 26.20 -16.44
CA SER A 558 -25.79 25.79 -17.76
C SER A 558 -26.73 24.56 -17.76
N ARG A 559 -26.78 23.76 -16.68
CA ARG A 559 -27.64 22.56 -16.61
C ARG A 559 -28.39 22.45 -15.29
N LYS A 560 -29.70 22.74 -15.31
CA LYS A 560 -30.65 22.26 -14.29
C LYS A 560 -30.85 20.74 -14.43
N ALA A 561 -29.83 19.94 -14.10
CA ALA A 561 -29.97 18.49 -13.94
C ALA A 561 -29.01 18.00 -12.86
N ARG A 562 -29.49 17.09 -12.02
CA ARG A 562 -28.74 16.52 -10.89
C ARG A 562 -27.44 15.89 -11.38
N PHE A 563 -26.31 16.34 -10.83
CA PHE A 563 -25.05 15.62 -10.92
C PHE A 563 -25.21 14.32 -10.10
N ASN A 564 -25.14 13.16 -10.75
CA ASN A 564 -24.89 11.91 -10.05
C ASN A 564 -23.43 11.90 -9.58
N HIS A 565 -23.19 11.13 -8.51
CA HIS A 565 -21.93 10.99 -7.77
C HIS A 565 -20.66 11.04 -8.65
N PRO A 566 -19.52 11.59 -8.20
CA PRO A 566 -18.26 11.67 -8.97
C PRO A 566 -17.63 10.32 -9.38
N LEU A 567 -18.29 9.19 -9.07
CA LEU A 567 -17.90 7.84 -9.47
C LEU A 567 -18.79 7.27 -10.60
N ASP A 568 -19.75 8.05 -11.09
CA ASP A 568 -20.75 7.67 -12.10
C ASP A 568 -20.45 8.34 -13.46
N THR A 569 -19.17 8.41 -13.85
CA THR A 569 -18.70 9.07 -15.08
C THR A 569 -18.90 8.21 -16.34
N SER A 570 -19.88 7.30 -16.35
CA SER A 570 -20.11 6.39 -17.48
C SER A 570 -20.61 7.05 -18.78
N LEU A 571 -20.65 8.39 -18.87
CA LEU A 571 -21.25 9.14 -19.98
C LEU A 571 -20.44 10.34 -20.48
N ILE A 572 -19.18 10.53 -20.09
CA ILE A 572 -18.34 11.57 -20.71
C ILE A 572 -17.62 10.96 -21.91
N GLY A 573 -18.39 10.70 -22.97
CA GLY A 573 -17.86 10.61 -24.32
C GLY A 573 -17.50 12.01 -24.80
N VAL A 574 -16.36 12.13 -25.47
CA VAL A 574 -15.85 13.34 -26.12
C VAL A 574 -16.97 13.98 -26.95
N ALA A 575 -17.48 15.13 -26.50
CA ALA A 575 -18.42 15.94 -27.27
C ALA A 575 -17.64 17.15 -27.81
N GLU A 576 -17.50 17.21 -29.14
CA GLU A 576 -16.95 18.36 -29.86
C GLU A 576 -17.68 19.65 -29.46
N VAL A 577 -16.90 20.64 -29.06
CA VAL A 577 -17.38 21.97 -28.68
C VAL A 577 -17.62 22.76 -29.96
N ASN A 578 -18.87 22.83 -30.41
CA ASN A 578 -19.31 23.86 -31.36
C ASN A 578 -20.41 24.72 -30.73
N GLU A 579 -20.14 26.03 -30.77
CA GLU A 579 -21.03 27.18 -30.58
C GLU A 579 -21.53 27.53 -29.15
N THR A 580 -20.90 28.57 -28.61
CA THR A 580 -21.33 29.37 -27.45
C THR A 580 -22.64 30.13 -27.71
N LYS A 581 -23.63 30.01 -26.82
CA LYS A 581 -24.73 30.98 -26.66
C LYS A 581 -24.66 31.67 -25.28
N PRO A 582 -25.09 32.94 -25.17
CA PRO A 582 -24.75 33.80 -24.03
C PRO A 582 -25.60 33.51 -22.78
N SER A 583 -24.99 33.75 -21.63
CA SER A 583 -25.44 33.48 -20.27
C SER A 583 -26.53 34.43 -19.76
N ASN A 584 -27.54 33.89 -19.05
CA ASN A 584 -28.39 34.66 -18.14
C ASN A 584 -27.77 34.64 -16.73
N ALA A 585 -27.39 35.80 -16.20
CA ALA A 585 -26.84 35.97 -14.85
C ALA A 585 -27.93 35.90 -13.76
N SER A 586 -27.56 35.34 -12.60
CA SER A 586 -28.37 35.23 -11.38
C SER A 586 -28.47 36.58 -10.64
N SER A 587 -29.59 36.82 -9.97
CA SER A 587 -30.03 38.12 -9.44
C SER A 587 -29.64 38.43 -7.99
N ASN A 588 -28.64 37.77 -7.38
CA ASN A 588 -28.18 38.16 -6.04
C ASN A 588 -26.70 37.80 -5.76
N PRO A 589 -25.73 38.65 -6.14
CA PRO A 589 -24.29 38.38 -6.01
C PRO A 589 -23.78 38.43 -4.56
N GLU A 590 -24.41 39.21 -3.68
CA GLU A 590 -23.95 39.38 -2.29
C GLU A 590 -24.17 38.14 -1.41
N GLY A 591 -25.25 37.38 -1.68
CA GLY A 591 -25.55 36.15 -0.96
C GLY A 591 -24.58 34.99 -1.29
N ASP A 592 -24.03 34.98 -2.50
CA ASP A 592 -23.04 33.99 -2.93
C ASP A 592 -21.65 34.26 -2.32
N ASP A 593 -21.29 35.53 -2.12
CA ASP A 593 -20.04 35.92 -1.47
C ASP A 593 -20.04 35.62 0.03
N GLU A 594 -21.16 35.82 0.73
CA GLU A 594 -21.30 35.43 2.14
C GLU A 594 -21.23 33.91 2.33
N GLN A 595 -21.82 33.13 1.43
CA GLN A 595 -21.72 31.67 1.47
C GLN A 595 -20.28 31.20 1.20
N ARG A 596 -19.59 31.83 0.24
CA ARG A 596 -18.16 31.55 -0.03
C ARG A 596 -17.28 31.86 1.18
N GLN A 597 -17.48 33.01 1.82
CA GLN A 597 -16.70 33.39 3.00
C GLN A 597 -16.97 32.46 4.20
N LYS A 598 -18.22 32.05 4.43
CA LYS A 598 -18.55 31.07 5.48
C LYS A 598 -17.93 29.70 5.20
N LEU A 599 -17.93 29.24 3.94
CA LEU A 599 -17.32 27.97 3.55
C LEU A 599 -15.80 28.00 3.75
N VAL A 600 -15.13 29.08 3.34
CA VAL A 600 -13.68 29.28 3.52
C VAL A 600 -13.30 29.32 5.02
N LYS A 601 -14.08 30.02 5.85
CA LYS A 601 -13.87 30.04 7.31
C LYS A 601 -14.06 28.68 7.97
N THR A 602 -14.98 27.86 7.46
CA THR A 602 -15.20 26.50 7.96
C THR A 602 -14.09 25.54 7.55
N MET A 603 -13.47 25.76 6.37
CA MET A 603 -12.32 24.99 5.90
C MET A 603 -10.99 25.40 6.57
N GLN A 604 -10.79 26.68 6.89
CA GLN A 604 -9.59 27.22 7.57
C GLN A 604 -9.66 27.11 9.10
N GLY A 605 -10.85 26.95 9.68
CA GLY A 605 -11.06 26.85 11.14
C GLY A 605 -11.12 25.43 11.69
N GLY A 606 -10.81 24.42 10.87
CA GLY A 606 -10.95 23.01 11.27
C GLY A 606 -10.01 22.64 12.42
N LYS A 607 -10.44 21.72 13.31
CA LYS A 607 -9.62 21.16 14.41
C LYS A 607 -8.22 20.68 13.96
N ARG A 608 -8.04 20.39 12.68
CA ARG A 608 -6.77 20.04 12.00
C ARG A 608 -5.78 21.19 11.84
N GLU A 609 -6.23 22.43 11.65
CA GLU A 609 -5.38 23.63 11.63
C GLU A 609 -4.66 23.74 12.98
N ARG A 610 -5.41 23.54 14.08
CA ARG A 610 -4.87 23.57 15.44
C ARG A 610 -3.84 22.47 15.71
N GLY A 611 -4.01 21.26 15.15
CA GLY A 611 -3.01 20.19 15.26
C GLY A 611 -1.72 20.51 14.49
N ARG A 612 -1.85 21.06 13.27
CA ARG A 612 -0.70 21.53 12.47
C ARG A 612 0.01 22.71 13.11
N GLU A 613 -0.74 23.61 13.74
CA GLU A 613 -0.22 24.78 14.45
C GLU A 613 0.54 24.37 15.72
N ARG A 614 0.01 23.43 16.51
CA ARG A 614 0.73 22.84 17.65
C ARG A 614 2.02 22.12 17.22
N ASN A 615 2.00 21.40 16.10
CA ASN A 615 3.20 20.74 15.59
C ASN A 615 4.25 21.76 15.11
N ARG A 616 3.82 22.87 14.48
CA ARG A 616 4.72 24.00 14.15
C ARG A 616 5.36 24.62 15.40
N GLU A 617 4.60 24.78 16.49
CA GLU A 617 5.14 25.27 17.76
C GLU A 617 6.14 24.29 18.38
N ALA A 618 5.87 22.99 18.35
CA ALA A 618 6.79 21.96 18.84
C ALA A 618 8.11 21.94 18.05
N ILE A 619 8.05 22.03 16.72
CA ILE A 619 9.24 22.12 15.86
C ILE A 619 10.04 23.40 16.17
N ARG A 620 9.37 24.53 16.39
CA ARG A 620 10.02 25.79 16.75
C ARG A 620 10.74 25.71 18.11
N LEU A 621 10.11 25.08 19.10
CA LEU A 621 10.71 24.85 20.42
C LEU A 621 11.94 23.93 20.32
N ALA A 622 11.85 22.85 19.53
CA ALA A 622 12.98 21.95 19.29
C ALA A 622 14.16 22.66 18.59
N GLN A 623 13.88 23.54 17.62
CA GLN A 623 14.90 24.36 16.96
C GLN A 623 15.57 25.35 17.94
N GLN A 624 14.78 25.98 18.83
CA GLN A 624 15.32 26.87 19.85
C GLN A 624 16.21 26.14 20.85
N GLN A 625 15.80 24.95 21.31
CA GLN A 625 16.60 24.12 22.21
C GLN A 625 17.91 23.65 21.56
N ALA A 626 17.87 23.26 20.28
CA ALA A 626 19.07 22.90 19.53
C ALA A 626 20.04 24.09 19.40
N SER A 627 19.53 25.28 19.09
CA SER A 627 20.36 26.50 18.97
C SER A 627 20.97 26.95 20.31
N ALA A 628 20.25 26.77 21.43
CA ALA A 628 20.75 27.10 22.76
C ALA A 628 21.85 26.13 23.22
N GLN A 629 21.78 24.85 22.82
CA GLN A 629 22.82 23.86 23.10
C GLN A 629 24.08 24.10 22.25
N GLU A 630 23.96 24.58 21.02
CA GLU A 630 25.10 24.96 20.16
C GLU A 630 25.80 26.25 20.63
N GLN A 631 25.11 27.14 21.36
CA GLN A 631 25.72 28.33 21.96
C GLN A 631 26.37 28.08 23.33
N ALA A 632 26.09 26.92 23.94
CA ALA A 632 26.64 26.50 25.23
C ALA A 632 27.85 25.56 25.11
N GLN A 633 28.24 25.19 23.88
CA GLN A 633 29.50 24.53 23.52
C GLN A 633 30.43 25.54 22.85
#